data_AF-A0A3L7TBS8-F1
#
_entry.id   AF-A0A3L7TBS8-F1
#
_cell.length_a   1.000
_cell.length_b   1.000
_cell.length_c   1.000
_cell.angle_alpha   90.00
_cell.angle_beta   90.00
_cell.angle_gamma   90.00
#
_symmetry.space_group_name_H-M   'P 1'
#
loop_
_entity.id
_entity.type
_entity.pdbx_description
1 polymer ?
#
loop_
_entity_poly.entity_id
_entity_poly.type
_entity_poly.pdbx_seq_one_letter_code
_entity_poly.pdbx_strand_id
1 'polypeptide(L)' 'MKDALATIGDGKTRHIVAVSGGKDSAALAVYMKQRYPELPVEYVFCDTECELPETYEYIEKMEDLLGKRIVRLTAIYE' A
#
# COMPACT_ATOMS: atom_id res chain seq x y z
N MET A 1 11.44 12.14 0.77
CA MET A 1 10.31 12.41 1.70
C MET A 1 9.92 13.89 1.71
N LYS A 2 10.87 14.84 1.80
CA LYS A 2 10.57 16.28 1.65
C LYS A 2 9.75 16.59 0.39
N ASP A 3 10.11 15.98 -0.73
CA ASP A 3 9.40 16.18 -2.00
C ASP A 3 7.96 15.65 -1.95
N ALA A 4 7.75 14.48 -1.32
CA ALA A 4 6.42 13.90 -1.16
C ALA A 4 5.53 14.73 -0.22
N LEU A 5 6.11 15.31 0.83
CA LEU A 5 5.37 16.21 1.72
C LEU A 5 5.02 17.54 1.01
N ALA A 6 5.88 18.02 0.11
CA ALA A 6 5.65 19.25 -0.65
C ALA A 6 4.48 19.14 -1.64
N THR A 7 4.07 17.93 -2.01
CA THR A 7 2.94 17.69 -2.92
C THR A 7 1.62 17.43 -2.21
N ILE A 8 1.58 17.45 -0.87
CA ILE A 8 0.33 17.28 -0.11
C ILE A 8 -0.67 18.37 -0.52
N GLY A 9 -1.83 17.95 -1.03
CA GLY A 9 -2.93 18.85 -1.40
C GLY A 9 -2.80 19.51 -2.78
N ASP A 10 -1.81 19.14 -3.60
CA ASP A 10 -1.63 19.71 -4.95
C ASP A 10 -2.71 19.25 -5.97
N GLY A 11 -3.48 18.21 -5.63
CA GLY A 11 -4.53 17.62 -6.46
C GLY A 11 -4.01 16.89 -7.71
N LYS A 12 -2.70 16.71 -7.86
CA LYS A 12 -2.05 16.15 -9.05
C LYS A 12 -1.20 14.93 -8.73
N THR A 13 -0.58 14.90 -7.55
CA THR A 13 0.37 13.86 -7.16
C THR A 13 -0.32 12.78 -6.34
N ARG A 14 -0.14 11.52 -6.74
CA ARG A 14 -0.58 10.35 -5.98
C ARG A 14 0.62 9.70 -5.31
N HIS A 15 0.46 9.31 -4.05
CA HIS A 15 1.49 8.64 -3.27
C HIS A 15 1.13 7.18 -3.14
N ILE A 16 1.81 6.31 -3.89
CA ILE A 16 1.46 4.89 -3.99
C ILE A 16 2.55 4.05 -3.34
N VAL A 17 2.16 3.13 -2.46
CA VAL A 17 3.03 2.10 -1.89
C VAL A 17 2.51 0.73 -2.30
N ALA A 18 3.34 -0.03 -3.03
CA ALA A 18 3.04 -1.42 -3.34
C ALA A 18 3.36 -2.30 -2.12
N VAL A 19 2.36 -3.02 -1.63
CA VAL A 19 2.45 -3.99 -0.54
C VAL A 19 2.46 -5.38 -1.16
N SER A 20 3.58 -6.09 -1.07
CA SER A 20 3.78 -7.38 -1.74
C SER A 20 3.62 -8.60 -0.82
N GLY A 21 3.40 -8.39 0.48
CA GLY A 21 3.51 -9.45 1.49
C GLY A 21 4.92 -9.63 2.08
N GLY A 22 5.93 -8.98 1.49
CA GLY A 22 7.30 -8.99 1.98
C GLY A 22 7.53 -8.08 3.19
N LYS A 23 8.53 -8.42 4.01
CA LYS A 23 8.86 -7.66 5.23
C LYS A 23 9.18 -6.18 4.97
N ASP A 24 9.86 -5.86 3.85
CA ASP A 24 10.37 -4.52 3.59
C ASP A 24 9.24 -3.58 3.13
N SER A 25 8.35 -4.06 2.25
CA SER A 25 7.17 -3.31 1.81
C SER A 25 6.16 -3.14 2.94
N ALA A 26 5.99 -4.15 3.79
CA ALA A 26 5.17 -4.05 5.00
C ALA A 26 5.74 -3.05 6.01
N ALA A 27 7.04 -3.11 6.30
CA ALA A 27 7.70 -2.17 7.20
C ALA A 27 7.58 -0.73 6.68
N LEU A 28 7.72 -0.52 5.38
CA LEU A 28 7.51 0.79 4.78
C LEU A 28 6.06 1.25 4.95
N ALA A 29 5.06 0.41 4.68
CA ALA A 29 3.65 0.77 4.81
C ALA A 29 3.30 1.20 6.25
N VAL A 30 3.77 0.43 7.24
CA VAL A 30 3.60 0.74 8.66
C VAL A 30 4.35 2.01 9.05
N TYR A 31 5.59 2.18 8.58
CA TYR A 31 6.40 3.37 8.84
C TYR A 31 5.72 4.64 8.31
N MET A 32 5.18 4.59 7.09
CA MET A 32 4.44 5.71 6.50
C MET A 32 3.22 6.07 7.35
N LYS A 33 2.42 5.08 7.77
CA LYS A 33 1.27 5.29 8.66
C LYS A 33 1.67 5.96 9.98
N GLN A 34 2.77 5.52 10.59
CA GLN A 34 3.19 5.98 11.91
C GLN A 34 3.87 7.35 11.88
N ARG A 35 4.67 7.63 10.84
CA ARG A 35 5.52 8.83 10.78
C ARG A 35 4.97 9.95 9.90
N TYR A 36 4.12 9.62 8.93
CA TYR A 36 3.56 10.57 7.98
C TYR A 36 2.05 10.36 7.79
N PRO A 37 1.23 10.37 8.88
CA PRO A 37 -0.22 10.20 8.78
C PRO A 37 -0.91 11.28 7.92
N GLU A 38 -0.28 12.45 7.76
CA GLU A 38 -0.75 13.55 6.92
C GLU A 38 -0.58 13.29 5.41
N LEU A 39 0.30 12.36 5.02
CA LEU A 39 0.51 12.01 3.61
C LEU A 39 -0.58 11.02 3.18
N PRO A 40 -1.43 11.35 2.19
CA PRO A 40 -2.46 10.46 1.71
C PRO A 40 -1.86 9.34 0.85
N VAL A 41 -1.30 8.33 1.51
CA VAL A 41 -0.76 7.13 0.84
C VAL A 41 -1.90 6.19 0.43
N GLU A 42 -1.84 5.76 -0.82
CA GLU A 42 -2.62 4.68 -1.41
C GLU A 42 -1.79 3.40 -1.38
N TYR A 43 -2.37 2.32 -0.87
CA TYR A 43 -1.71 1.02 -0.85
C TYR A 43 -2.25 0.15 -1.98
N VAL A 44 -1.36 -0.54 -2.69
CA VAL A 44 -1.72 -1.43 -3.79
C VAL A 44 -1.08 -2.81 -3.63
N PHE A 45 -1.76 -3.86 -4.04
CA PHE A 45 -1.22 -5.21 -4.17
C PHE A 45 -1.38 -5.66 -5.62
N CYS A 46 -0.28 -6.00 -6.28
CA CYS A 46 -0.29 -6.48 -7.65
C CYS A 46 -0.50 -8.00 -7.62
N ASP A 47 -1.76 -8.40 -7.81
CA ASP A 47 -2.19 -9.79 -7.71
C ASP A 47 -1.88 -10.53 -9.02
N THR A 48 -1.11 -11.61 -8.91
CA THR A 48 -0.75 -12.48 -10.03
C THR A 48 -1.63 -13.73 -10.11
N GLU A 49 -2.53 -13.92 -9.13
CA GLU A 49 -3.30 -15.14 -8.89
C GLU A 49 -2.44 -16.39 -8.61
N CYS A 50 -1.13 -16.23 -8.49
CA CYS A 50 -0.16 -17.30 -8.21
C CYS A 50 0.39 -17.24 -6.78
N GLU A 51 -0.15 -16.36 -5.95
CA GLU A 51 0.29 -16.17 -4.58
C GLU A 51 -0.25 -17.28 -3.67
N LEU A 52 0.46 -17.55 -2.58
CA LEU A 52 -0.01 -18.52 -1.60
C LEU A 52 -1.25 -17.99 -0.85
N PRO A 53 -2.20 -18.86 -0.42
CA PRO A 53 -3.33 -18.46 0.42
C PRO A 53 -2.93 -17.59 1.61
N GLU A 54 -1.80 -17.90 2.24
CA GLU A 54 -1.24 -17.17 3.37
C GLU A 54 -0.83 -15.74 3.01
N THR A 55 -0.41 -15.48 1.77
CA THR A 55 -0.13 -14.13 1.28
C THR A 55 -1.41 -13.31 1.25
N TYR A 56 -2.51 -13.87 0.76
CA TYR A 56 -3.80 -13.17 0.73
C TYR A 56 -4.32 -12.85 2.13
N GLU A 57 -4.27 -13.82 3.06
CA GLU A 57 -4.61 -13.58 4.46
C GLU A 57 -3.72 -12.53 5.12
N TYR A 58 -2.44 -12.49 4.75
CA TYR A 58 -1.51 -11.49 5.23
C TYR A 58 -1.86 -10.09 4.73
N ILE A 59 -2.24 -9.95 3.45
CA ILE A 59 -2.70 -8.68 2.89
C ILE A 59 -3.95 -8.18 3.64
N GLU A 60 -4.92 -9.05 3.95
CA GLU A 60 -6.10 -8.67 4.75
C GLU A 60 -5.72 -8.17 6.15
N LYS A 61 -4.83 -8.88 6.86
CA LYS A 61 -4.30 -8.43 8.16
C LYS A 61 -3.58 -7.08 8.06
N MET A 62 -2.92 -6.82 6.94
CA MET A 62 -2.27 -5.53 6.69
C MET A 62 -3.30 -4.40 6.48
N GLU A 63 -4.43 -4.66 5.84
CA GLU A 63 -5.52 -3.68 5.71
C GLU A 63 -6.04 -3.24 7.08
N ASP A 64 -6.28 -4.21 7.98
CA ASP A 64 -6.69 -3.96 9.37
C ASP A 64 -5.63 -3.14 10.12
N LEU A 65 -4.36 -3.56 10.01
CA LEU A 65 -3.25 -2.86 10.66
C LEU A 65 -3.09 -1.43 10.14
N LEU A 66 -3.30 -1.20 8.84
CA LEU A 66 -3.17 0.11 8.21
C LEU A 66 -4.42 0.97 8.42
N GLY A 67 -5.59 0.36 8.64
CA GLY A 67 -6.88 1.06 8.67
C GLY A 67 -7.26 1.64 7.32
N LYS A 68 -6.72 1.07 6.24
CA LYS A 68 -6.92 1.48 4.84
C LYS A 68 -6.96 0.24 3.96
N ARG A 69 -7.86 0.24 2.97
CA ARG A 69 -7.91 -0.79 1.95
C ARG A 69 -6.64 -0.80 1.11
N ILE A 70 -6.14 -1.98 0.79
CA ILE A 70 -5.08 -2.24 -0.19
C ILE A 70 -5.78 -2.58 -1.52
N VAL A 71 -5.60 -1.72 -2.52
CA VAL A 71 -6.23 -1.90 -3.83
C VAL A 71 -5.54 -3.03 -4.58
N ARG A 72 -6.29 -4.08 -4.92
CA ARG A 72 -5.79 -5.17 -5.75
C ARG A 72 -5.76 -4.75 -7.22
N LEU A 73 -4.62 -4.91 -7.85
CA LEU A 73 -4.39 -4.68 -9.26
C LEU A 73 -4.12 -6.01 -9.93
N THR A 74 -4.89 -6.35 -10.97
CA THR A 74 -4.67 -7.54 -11.79
C THR A 74 -4.34 -7.13 -13.22
N ALA A 75 -3.48 -7.90 -13.88
CA ALA A 75 -3.20 -7.76 -15.31
C ALA A 75 -4.17 -8.57 -16.18
N ILE A 76 -4.99 -9.43 -15.56
CA ILE A 76 -5.98 -10.26 -16.22
C ILE A 76 -7.27 -9.45 -16.27
N TYR A 77 -7.69 -9.14 -17.50
CA TYR A 77 -9.02 -8.60 -17.77
C TYR A 77 -9.90 -9.79 -18.17
N GLU A 78 -11.00 -10.02 -17.46
CA GLU A 78 -12.09 -10.90 -17.93
C GLU A 78 -12.82 -10.29 -19.14
#